data_AF-A0A1X1T472-F1
#
_entry.id   AF-A0A1X1T472-F1
#
_cell.length_a   1.000
_cell.length_b   1.000
_cell.length_c   1.000
_cell.angle_alpha   90.00
_cell.angle_beta   90.00
_cell.angle_gamma   90.00
#
_symmetry.space_group_name_H-M   'P 1'
#
loop_
_entity.id
_entity.type
_entity.pdbx_description
1 polymer ?
#
loop_
_entity_poly.entity_id
_entity_poly.type
_entity_poly.pdbx_seq_one_letter_code
_entity_poly.pdbx_strand_id
1 'polypeptide(L)'
;MTYDRQMIPIGEVQPGYTLVVDRGNGEQLFRVEAAEFSATQQEDGSYKQIHRLRSGPVDGGGAPWVIEGPPDIMVCRITGRPS
;
A
#
# COMPACT_ATOMS: atom_id res chain seq x y z
N MET A 1 1.02 16.53 -16.97
CA MET A 1 1.49 15.14 -16.77
C MET A 1 0.30 14.35 -16.26
N THR A 2 -0.31 13.53 -17.11
CA THR A 2 -1.47 12.72 -16.72
C THR A 2 -0.93 11.41 -16.13
N TYR A 3 -1.18 11.22 -14.85
CA TYR A 3 -0.92 9.95 -14.18
C TYR A 3 -2.19 9.10 -14.33
N ASP A 4 -2.04 7.88 -14.85
CA ASP A 4 -3.12 6.91 -14.83
C ASP A 4 -3.32 6.41 -13.39
N ARG A 5 -4.58 6.27 -13.00
CA ARG A 5 -4.98 5.76 -11.68
C ARG A 5 -5.63 4.39 -11.86
N GLN A 6 -5.06 3.38 -11.22
CA GLN A 6 -5.54 2.01 -11.28
C GLN A 6 -5.86 1.52 -9.86
N MET A 7 -7.12 1.14 -9.63
CA MET A 7 -7.48 0.46 -8.38
C MET A 7 -6.99 -0.99 -8.42
N ILE A 8 -6.21 -1.40 -7.43
CA ILE A 8 -5.71 -2.77 -7.28
C ILE A 8 -5.94 -3.24 -5.84
N PRO A 9 -6.16 -4.54 -5.60
CA PRO A 9 -6.17 -5.07 -4.24
C PRO A 9 -4.79 -4.91 -3.59
N ILE A 10 -4.74 -4.68 -2.28
CA ILE A 10 -3.49 -4.52 -1.52
C ILE A 10 -2.59 -5.76 -1.64
N GLY A 11 -3.20 -6.94 -1.84
CA GLY A 11 -2.48 -8.19 -2.09
C GLY A 11 -1.69 -8.22 -3.40
N GLU A 12 -2.00 -7.37 -4.38
CA GLU A 12 -1.27 -7.27 -5.66
C GLU A 12 -0.17 -6.20 -5.65
N VAL A 13 -0.04 -5.44 -4.55
CA VAL A 13 0.93 -4.36 -4.44
C VAL A 13 2.34 -4.93 -4.28
N GLN A 14 3.27 -4.38 -5.05
CA GLN A 14 4.69 -4.77 -5.02
C GLN A 14 5.58 -3.57 -4.64
N PRO A 15 6.76 -3.83 -4.06
CA PRO A 15 7.79 -2.80 -3.90
C PRO A 15 8.07 -2.07 -5.22
N GLY A 16 8.24 -0.75 -5.13
CA GLY A 16 8.40 0.14 -6.29
C GLY A 16 7.09 0.71 -6.85
N TYR A 17 5.92 0.25 -6.38
CA TYR A 17 4.66 0.90 -6.73
C TYR A 17 4.51 2.25 -6.00
N THR A 18 3.85 3.19 -6.66
CA THR A 18 3.40 4.45 -6.04
C THR A 18 1.90 4.39 -5.89
N LEU A 19 1.41 4.61 -4.66
CA LEU A 19 -0.01 4.64 -4.33
C LEU A 19 -0.44 6.06 -3.99
N VAL A 20 -1.71 6.38 -4.23
CA VAL A 20 -2.39 7.54 -3.64
C VAL A 20 -3.08 7.09 -2.37
N VAL A 21 -2.83 7.80 -1.28
CA VAL A 21 -3.54 7.64 -0.02
C VAL A 21 -4.15 8.97 0.40
N ASP A 22 -5.40 8.94 0.85
CA ASP A 22 -6.02 10.08 1.53
C ASP A 22 -6.11 9.75 3.02
N ARG A 23 -5.54 10.62 3.87
CA ARG A 23 -5.57 10.49 5.34
C ARG A 23 -6.28 11.67 6.02
N GLY A 24 -7.20 12.32 5.33
CA GLY A 24 -7.98 13.46 5.84
C GLY A 24 -7.28 14.82 5.69
N ASN A 25 -6.02 14.86 5.24
CA ASN A 25 -5.27 16.08 4.92
C ASN A 25 -5.00 16.22 3.40
N GLY A 26 -5.77 15.51 2.58
CA GLY A 26 -5.62 15.45 1.13
C GLY A 26 -4.82 14.24 0.64
N GLU A 27 -4.77 14.11 -0.68
CA GLU A 27 -4.07 13.02 -1.38
C GLU A 27 -2.56 13.14 -1.21
N GLN A 28 -1.92 12.08 -0.74
CA GLN A 28 -0.47 11.96 -0.61
C GLN A 28 0.04 10.75 -1.39
N LEU A 29 1.29 10.85 -1.86
CA LEU A 29 1.96 9.75 -2.54
C LEU A 29 2.63 8.84 -1.52
N PHE A 30 2.34 7.55 -1.61
CA PHE A 30 2.96 6.48 -0.83
C PHE A 30 3.79 5.63 -1.78
N ARG A 31 5.12 5.78 -1.74
CA ARG A 31 6.02 4.88 -2.46
C ARG A 31 6.25 3.63 -1.63
N VAL A 32 5.88 2.47 -2.16
CA VAL A 32 6.01 1.18 -1.48
C VAL A 32 7.46 0.73 -1.55
N GLU A 33 8.12 0.61 -0.40
CA GLU A 33 9.48 0.08 -0.31
C GLU A 33 9.50 -1.38 0.17
N ALA A 34 8.52 -1.77 0.98
CA ALA A 34 8.34 -3.16 1.42
C ALA A 34 6.86 -3.56 1.41
N ALA A 35 6.61 -4.82 1.05
CA ALA A 35 5.32 -5.47 1.14
C ALA A 35 5.50 -6.79 1.92
N GLU A 36 4.78 -6.93 3.02
CA GLU A 36 4.81 -8.09 3.91
C GLU A 36 3.43 -8.74 3.94
N PHE A 37 3.44 -10.05 4.10
CA PHE A 37 2.24 -10.86 4.24
C PHE A 37 2.31 -11.67 5.53
N SER A 38 1.20 -11.70 6.26
CA SER A 38 1.02 -12.56 7.43
C SER A 38 -0.30 -13.30 7.34
N ALA A 39 -0.30 -14.58 7.67
CA ALA A 39 -1.50 -15.38 7.82
C ALA A 39 -1.50 -16.01 9.21
N THR A 40 -2.52 -15.71 9.99
CA THR A 40 -2.70 -16.27 11.33
C THR A 40 -3.94 -17.15 11.33
N GLN A 41 -3.80 -18.40 11.76
CA GLN A 41 -4.93 -19.29 11.95
C GLN A 41 -5.76 -18.83 13.16
N GLN A 42 -7.07 -18.74 12.99
CA GLN A 42 -8.04 -18.39 14.03
C GLN A 42 -8.54 -19.64 14.76
N GLU A 43 -9.20 -19.46 15.90
CA GLU A 43 -9.74 -20.55 16.72
C GLU A 43 -10.78 -21.42 15.97
N ASP A 44 -11.47 -20.86 14.98
CA ASP A 44 -12.42 -21.57 14.12
C ASP A 44 -11.77 -22.33 12.96
N GLY A 45 -10.43 -22.32 12.87
CA GLY A 45 -9.65 -22.94 11.81
C GLY A 45 -9.51 -22.11 10.53
N SER A 46 -10.15 -20.94 10.44
CA SER A 46 -9.98 -20.01 9.32
C SER A 46 -8.62 -19.29 9.38
N TYR A 47 -8.18 -18.68 8.28
CA TYR A 47 -6.96 -17.88 8.24
C TYR A 47 -7.29 -16.40 8.08
N LYS A 48 -6.80 -15.58 9.02
CA LYS A 48 -6.79 -14.13 8.86
C LYS A 48 -5.53 -13.72 8.13
N GLN A 49 -5.70 -13.28 6.89
CA GLN A 49 -4.63 -12.75 6.06
C GLN A 49 -4.52 -11.24 6.25
N ILE A 50 -3.29 -10.75 6.43
CA ILE A 50 -2.97 -9.33 6.56
C ILE A 50 -1.80 -9.02 5.64
N HIS A 51 -2.00 -8.01 4.80
CA HIS A 51 -0.95 -7.40 3.99
C HIS A 51 -0.53 -6.09 4.63
N ARG A 52 0.79 -5.89 4.73
CA ARG A 52 1.38 -4.69 5.29
C ARG A 52 2.34 -4.08 4.29
N LEU A 53 2.08 -2.84 3.89
CA LEU A 53 2.92 -2.04 3.02
C LEU A 53 3.67 -1.00 3.85
N ARG A 54 4.95 -0.82 3.59
CA ARG A 54 5.77 0.22 4.22
C ARG A 54 6.36 1.15 3.19
N SER A 55 6.32 2.45 3.47
CA SER A 55 7.03 3.44 2.67
C SER A 55 8.49 3.55 3.08
N GLY A 56 9.26 4.27 2.26
CA GLY A 56 10.56 4.78 2.70
C GLY A 56 10.41 5.79 3.86
N PRO A 57 11.53 6.15 4.51
CA PRO A 57 11.54 7.25 5.47
C PRO A 57 11.01 8.52 4.80
N VAL A 58 10.18 9.27 5.51
CA VAL A 58 9.69 10.56 5.00
C VAL A 58 10.83 11.58 5.00
N ASP A 59 10.77 12.53 4.06
CA ASP A 59 11.66 13.69 4.07
C ASP A 59 11.65 14.36 5.44
N GLY A 60 12.83 14.46 6.08
CA GLY A 60 12.99 14.91 7.47
C GLY A 60 13.26 13.80 8.49
N GLY A 61 13.42 12.54 8.08
CA GLY A 61 13.84 11.44 8.97
C GLY A 61 12.71 10.89 9.85
N GLY A 62 11.45 11.16 9.49
CA GLY A 62 10.30 10.61 10.19
C GLY A 62 10.10 9.11 9.94
N ALA A 63 9.28 8.48 10.78
CA ALA A 63 8.97 7.07 10.66
C ALA A 63 8.33 6.73 9.30
N PRO A 64 8.67 5.57 8.70
CA PRO A 64 8.04 5.11 7.47
C PRO A 64 6.54 4.97 7.65
N TRP A 65 5.77 5.37 6.65
CA TRP A 65 4.33 5.18 6.65
C TRP A 65 4.00 3.71 6.46
N VAL A 66 2.92 3.28 7.10
CA VAL A 66 2.43 1.91 7.02
C VAL A 66 0.97 1.92 6.57
N ILE A 67 0.63 1.04 5.64
CA ILE A 67 -0.74 0.69 5.27
C ILE A 67 -0.90 -0.79 5.57
N GLU A 68 -1.97 -1.19 6.25
CA GLU A 68 -2.21 -2.57 6.63
C GLU A 68 -3.69 -2.95 6.49
N GLY A 69 -3.95 -4.17 6.03
CA GLY A 69 -5.27 -4.80 6.17
C GLY A 69 -5.46 -6.04 5.28
N PRO A 70 -6.71 -6.54 5.14
CA PRO A 70 -6.99 -7.75 4.36
C PRO A 70 -6.63 -7.63 2.87
N PRO A 71 -6.35 -8.76 2.18
CA PRO A 71 -5.87 -8.79 0.79
C PRO A 71 -6.78 -8.06 -0.21
N ASP A 72 -8.07 -8.03 0.07
CA ASP A 72 -9.14 -7.48 -0.76
C ASP A 72 -9.35 -5.96 -0.63
N ILE A 73 -8.63 -5.26 0.27
CA ILE A 73 -8.73 -3.79 0.32
C ILE A 73 -8.17 -3.20 -0.98
N MET A 74 -8.97 -2.35 -1.62
CA MET A 74 -8.56 -1.67 -2.84
C MET A 74 -7.70 -0.44 -2.53
N VAL A 75 -6.54 -0.34 -3.16
CA VAL A 75 -5.65 0.83 -3.13
C VAL A 75 -5.52 1.44 -4.53
N CYS A 76 -5.29 2.75 -4.59
CA CYS A 76 -5.13 3.46 -5.85
C CYS A 76 -3.65 3.52 -6.25
N ARG A 77 -3.24 2.73 -7.24
CA ARG A 77 -1.91 2.77 -7.83
C ARG A 77 -1.83 3.87 -8.88
N ILE A 78 -0.76 4.65 -8.85
CA ILE A 78 -0.38 5.53 -9.95
C ILE A 78 0.49 4.77 -10.96
N THR A 79 0.11 4.84 -12.22
CA THR A 79 0.87 4.35 -13.37
C THR A 79 1.15 5.52 -14.33
N GLY A 80 2.31 5.49 -14.98
CA GLY A 80 2.71 6.51 -15.95
C GLY A 80 4.23 6.59 -16.12
N ARG A 81 4.70 6.53 -17.37
CA ARG A 81 6.10 6.87 -17.72
C ARG A 81 6.19 8.39 -17.92
N PRO A 82 7.29 9.06 -17.50
CA PRO A 82 7.64 10.31 -18.14
C PRO A 82 7.77 10.02 -19.65
N SER A 83 6.92 10.64 -20.46
CA SER A 83 7.11 10.68 -21.91
C SER A 83 8.25 11.63 -22.23
#